data_AF-A0A958J0R6-F1
#
_entry.id   AF-A0A958J0R6-F1
#
_cell.length_a   1.000
_cell.length_b   1.000
_cell.length_c   1.000
_cell.angle_alpha   90.00
_cell.angle_beta   90.00
_cell.angle_gamma   90.00
#
_symmetry.space_group_name_H-M   'P 1'
#
loop_
_entity.id
_entity.type
_entity.pdbx_description
1 polymer ?
#
loop_
_entity_poly.entity_id
_entity_poly.type
_entity_poly.pdbx_seq_one_letter_code
_entity_poly.pdbx_strand_id
1 'polypeptide(L)'
;CMNCHEQQVVSVECATCHTPLENLKPMSHTINFVNNHGDQARMSAEEMSADMSCMVCHTEQYCQDCHEGEDLARFTHPLNYEFTHALEAQMNAKDCAVCHSEPEFCNACHRDNNVLPRSHKIGWVNNFPNDGGRHSIEARNDLGACISCHDQNAQIICQQCHGN
;
A
#
# COMPACT_ATOMS: atom_id res chain seq x y z
N CYS A 1 9.68 37.26 -9.82
CA CYS A 1 10.05 37.94 -8.56
C CYS A 1 11.39 38.72 -8.66
N MET A 2 12.43 38.16 -9.31
CA MET A 2 13.77 38.79 -9.40
C MET A 2 13.94 39.96 -10.39
N ASN A 3 12.87 40.44 -11.03
CA ASN A 3 12.94 41.49 -12.08
C ASN A 3 13.05 42.93 -11.54
N CYS A 4 13.09 43.16 -10.22
CA CYS A 4 13.18 44.50 -9.62
C CYS A 4 14.40 44.69 -8.69
N HIS A 5 15.45 43.87 -8.80
CA HIS A 5 16.66 43.99 -7.98
C HIS A 5 17.86 44.63 -8.72
N GLU A 6 17.61 45.56 -9.64
CA GLU A 6 18.67 46.23 -10.40
C GLU A 6 19.17 47.55 -9.76
N GLN A 7 18.52 48.03 -8.68
CA GLN A 7 18.80 49.37 -8.12
C GLN A 7 19.01 49.45 -6.60
N GLN A 8 18.82 48.37 -5.82
CA GLN A 8 19.10 48.39 -4.38
C GLN A 8 19.78 47.10 -3.91
N VAL A 9 20.87 47.27 -3.15
CA VAL A 9 21.64 46.19 -2.52
C VAL A 9 20.86 45.71 -1.29
N VAL A 10 19.82 44.92 -1.51
CA VAL A 10 19.04 44.27 -0.44
C VAL A 10 19.33 42.78 -0.50
N SER A 11 19.49 42.17 0.68
CA SER A 11 19.73 40.73 0.82
C SER A 11 18.62 39.92 0.13
N VAL A 12 19.00 38.91 -0.64
CA VAL A 12 18.09 37.93 -1.27
C VAL A 12 17.64 36.82 -0.30
N GLU A 13 17.89 37.00 1.00
CA GLU A 13 17.33 36.13 2.02
C GLU A 13 15.80 36.17 2.00
N CYS A 14 15.16 35.00 2.10
CA CYS A 14 13.71 34.86 2.06
C CYS A 14 13.01 35.74 3.10
N ALA A 15 13.63 35.89 4.29
CA ALA A 15 13.13 36.68 5.41
C ALA A 15 13.11 38.20 5.15
N THR A 16 13.79 38.67 4.11
CA THR A 16 13.72 40.07 3.67
C THR A 16 12.31 40.43 3.16
N CYS A 17 11.61 39.47 2.54
CA CYS A 17 10.32 39.69 1.91
C CYS A 17 9.19 38.87 2.56
N HIS A 18 9.49 37.72 3.14
CA HIS A 18 8.50 36.83 3.74
C HIS A 18 8.54 36.90 5.26
N THR A 19 7.37 37.15 5.86
CA THR A 19 7.22 37.14 7.32
C THR A 19 6.86 35.73 7.84
N PRO A 20 7.21 35.38 9.09
CA PRO A 20 6.86 34.07 9.67
C PRO A 20 5.35 33.79 9.79
N LEU A 21 4.51 34.81 9.62
CA LEU A 21 3.05 34.70 9.69
C LEU A 21 2.42 34.35 8.33
N GLU A 22 3.21 34.35 7.25
CA GLU A 22 2.72 34.02 5.92
C GLU A 22 2.65 32.51 5.70
N ASN A 23 1.56 32.07 5.10
CA ASN A 23 1.46 30.72 4.58
C ASN A 23 2.11 30.66 3.19
N LEU A 24 3.40 30.34 3.16
CA LEU A 24 4.16 30.19 1.91
C LEU A 24 3.84 28.90 1.14
N LYS A 25 2.94 28.07 1.67
CA LYS A 25 2.52 26.81 1.06
C LYS A 25 1.75 27.07 -0.23
N PRO A 26 2.26 26.64 -1.41
CA PRO A 26 1.56 26.82 -2.67
C PRO A 26 0.25 26.03 -2.72
N MET A 27 -0.67 26.44 -3.59
CA MET A 27 -1.94 25.73 -3.81
C MET A 27 -1.75 24.27 -4.29
N SER A 28 -0.60 23.96 -4.90
CA SER A 28 -0.26 22.60 -5.33
C SER A 28 -0.11 21.62 -4.16
N HIS A 29 0.22 22.10 -2.96
CA HIS A 29 0.43 21.29 -1.78
C HIS A 29 -0.89 20.91 -1.09
N THR A 30 -1.73 20.20 -1.84
CA THR A 30 -2.96 19.60 -1.34
C THR A 30 -2.66 18.47 -0.33
N ILE A 31 -3.69 17.94 0.33
CA ILE A 31 -3.52 16.86 1.32
C ILE A 31 -2.88 15.59 0.73
N ASN A 32 -3.05 15.34 -0.57
CA ASN A 32 -2.50 14.17 -1.26
C ASN A 32 -1.21 14.49 -2.04
N PHE A 33 -0.59 15.64 -1.80
CA PHE A 33 0.58 16.08 -2.56
C PHE A 33 1.75 15.10 -2.46
N VAL A 34 2.02 14.54 -1.28
CA VAL A 34 3.12 13.58 -1.08
C VAL A 34 2.98 12.38 -2.02
N ASN A 35 1.77 11.88 -2.24
CA ASN A 35 1.57 10.76 -3.16
C ASN A 35 1.51 11.20 -4.62
N ASN A 36 1.20 12.48 -4.90
CA ASN A 36 0.93 12.94 -6.26
C ASN A 36 1.94 13.91 -6.89
N HIS A 37 2.92 14.40 -6.13
CA HIS A 37 3.90 15.35 -6.63
C HIS A 37 4.77 14.79 -7.76
N GLY A 38 4.93 13.47 -7.85
CA GLY A 38 5.75 12.81 -8.87
C GLY A 38 5.33 13.10 -10.32
N ASP A 39 4.06 13.44 -10.59
CA ASP A 39 3.65 13.87 -11.94
C ASP A 39 4.16 15.27 -12.25
N GLN A 40 4.10 16.17 -11.25
CA GLN A 40 4.62 17.53 -11.35
C GLN A 40 6.15 17.48 -11.48
N ALA A 41 6.84 16.69 -10.66
CA ALA A 41 8.30 16.55 -10.70
C ALA A 41 8.85 16.01 -12.04
N ARG A 42 8.01 15.37 -12.87
CA ARG A 42 8.36 14.87 -14.21
C ARG A 42 8.02 15.85 -15.34
N MET A 43 7.30 16.94 -15.05
CA MET A 43 6.99 17.98 -16.05
C MET A 43 8.27 18.67 -16.50
N SER A 44 8.33 19.06 -17.77
CA SER A 44 9.48 19.79 -18.29
C SER A 44 9.61 21.16 -17.63
N ALA A 45 10.80 21.77 -17.68
CA ALA A 45 11.00 23.15 -17.21
C ALA A 45 10.22 24.21 -18.02
N GLU A 46 9.65 23.82 -19.17
CA GLU A 46 8.79 24.69 -19.99
C GLU A 46 7.33 24.60 -19.56
N GLU A 47 6.89 23.42 -19.10
CA GLU A 47 5.56 23.17 -18.53
C GLU A 47 5.47 23.62 -17.06
N MET A 48 6.57 23.44 -16.33
CA MET A 48 6.76 23.92 -14.98
C MET A 48 7.25 25.37 -15.06
N SER A 49 6.40 26.36 -14.73
CA SER A 49 6.85 27.75 -14.68
C SER A 49 8.10 27.89 -13.80
N ALA A 50 9.05 28.77 -14.15
CA ALA A 50 10.27 28.97 -13.37
C ALA A 50 10.01 29.34 -11.88
N ASP A 51 8.87 29.98 -11.60
CA ASP A 51 8.37 30.29 -10.25
C ASP A 51 7.85 29.04 -9.48
N MET A 52 7.82 27.87 -10.12
CA MET A 52 7.35 26.58 -9.59
C MET A 52 8.50 25.58 -9.39
N SER A 53 9.76 26.02 -9.50
CA SER A 53 10.90 25.17 -9.12
C SER A 53 10.83 24.86 -7.63
N CYS A 54 10.67 23.59 -7.27
CA CYS A 54 10.61 23.12 -5.87
C CYS A 54 11.83 23.59 -5.06
N MET A 55 12.97 23.72 -5.73
CA MET A 55 14.26 24.12 -5.14
C MET A 55 14.31 25.59 -4.68
N VAL A 56 13.29 26.38 -5.00
CA VAL A 56 13.14 27.75 -4.46
C VAL A 56 12.82 27.71 -2.97
N CYS A 57 12.10 26.69 -2.50
CA CYS A 57 11.67 26.54 -1.11
C CYS A 57 12.26 25.31 -0.41
N HIS A 58 12.61 24.26 -1.16
CA HIS A 58 13.09 22.98 -0.63
C HIS A 58 14.56 22.76 -0.96
N THR A 59 15.27 22.07 -0.07
CA THR A 59 16.63 21.59 -0.32
C THR A 59 16.61 20.22 -0.99
N GLU A 60 17.75 19.80 -1.55
CA GLU A 60 17.86 18.46 -2.14
C GLU A 60 17.62 17.36 -1.08
N GLN A 61 18.11 17.58 0.14
CA GLN A 61 17.91 16.67 1.26
C GLN A 61 16.43 16.41 1.55
N TYR A 62 15.56 17.42 1.42
CA TYR A 62 14.13 17.26 1.62
C TYR A 62 13.50 16.23 0.66
N CYS A 63 14.02 16.15 -0.57
CA CYS A 63 13.61 15.11 -1.52
C CYS A 63 14.14 13.76 -1.06
N GLN A 64 15.42 13.69 -0.67
CA GLN A 64 16.10 12.46 -0.30
C GLN A 64 15.54 11.81 0.98
N ASP A 65 15.05 12.60 1.94
CA ASP A 65 14.44 12.09 3.18
C ASP A 65 13.34 11.04 2.94
N CYS A 66 12.65 11.14 1.80
CA CYS A 66 11.77 10.09 1.30
C CYS A 66 12.42 9.29 0.17
N HIS A 67 13.06 9.97 -0.81
CA HIS A 67 13.58 9.36 -2.04
C HIS A 67 14.83 8.45 -1.88
N GLU A 68 15.34 8.28 -0.67
CA GLU A 68 16.33 7.24 -0.31
C GLU A 68 15.69 5.87 -0.02
N GLY A 69 14.36 5.78 0.11
CA GLY A 69 13.64 4.53 0.39
C GLY A 69 13.48 3.59 -0.83
N GLU A 70 13.36 2.29 -0.57
CA GLU A 70 13.19 1.25 -1.62
C GLU A 70 11.81 1.30 -2.32
N ASP A 71 10.80 1.95 -1.74
CA ASP A 71 9.40 1.85 -2.18
C ASP A 71 8.77 3.21 -2.53
N LEU A 72 9.37 3.88 -3.53
CA LEU A 72 8.93 5.18 -4.05
C LEU A 72 8.00 5.08 -5.25
N ALA A 73 7.73 3.86 -5.70
CA ALA A 73 6.81 3.60 -6.77
C ALA A 73 5.38 3.88 -6.30
N ARG A 74 4.72 4.85 -6.93
CA ARG A 74 3.31 5.18 -6.71
C ARG A 74 2.36 3.97 -6.78
N PHE A 75 2.75 2.88 -7.46
CA PHE A 75 1.86 1.77 -7.80
C PHE A 75 2.64 0.46 -7.96
N THR A 76 2.92 -0.25 -6.86
CA THR A 76 3.14 -1.71 -6.93
C THR A 76 1.84 -2.42 -7.31
N HIS A 77 0.69 -1.85 -6.90
CA HIS A 77 -0.66 -2.27 -7.29
C HIS A 77 -1.61 -1.06 -7.35
N PRO A 78 -2.65 -1.05 -8.22
CA PRO A 78 -3.60 0.07 -8.36
C PRO A 78 -4.36 0.39 -7.06
N LEU A 79 -4.95 1.60 -6.94
CA LEU A 79 -5.61 2.05 -5.71
C LEU A 79 -6.78 1.14 -5.28
N ASN A 80 -7.40 0.45 -6.23
CA ASN A 80 -8.50 -0.47 -5.98
C ASN A 80 -8.04 -1.93 -5.81
N TYR A 81 -6.74 -2.18 -5.62
CA TYR A 81 -6.20 -3.53 -5.54
C TYR A 81 -6.79 -4.36 -4.40
N GLU A 82 -7.16 -3.71 -3.30
CA GLU A 82 -7.95 -4.31 -2.21
C GLU A 82 -9.17 -5.09 -2.73
N PHE A 83 -9.82 -4.60 -3.78
CA PHE A 83 -11.02 -5.22 -4.35
C PHE A 83 -10.75 -6.13 -5.56
N THR A 84 -9.53 -6.15 -6.10
CA THR A 84 -9.21 -6.86 -7.34
C THR A 84 -8.13 -7.93 -7.20
N HIS A 85 -7.44 -8.02 -6.05
CA HIS A 85 -6.33 -8.94 -5.86
C HIS A 85 -6.74 -10.42 -5.72
N ALA A 86 -8.03 -10.73 -5.55
CA ALA A 86 -8.49 -12.08 -5.21
C ALA A 86 -8.01 -13.18 -6.17
N LEU A 87 -8.05 -12.93 -7.49
CA LEU A 87 -7.61 -13.92 -8.48
C LEU A 87 -6.09 -14.10 -8.46
N GLU A 88 -5.34 -13.00 -8.38
CA GLU A 88 -3.87 -13.03 -8.34
C GLU A 88 -3.36 -13.66 -7.05
N ALA A 89 -3.93 -13.30 -5.90
CA ALA A 89 -3.59 -13.88 -4.62
C ALA A 89 -3.90 -15.39 -4.56
N GLN A 90 -4.97 -15.85 -5.23
CA GLN A 90 -5.27 -17.29 -5.31
C GLN A 90 -4.25 -18.07 -6.14
N MET A 91 -3.75 -17.49 -7.23
CA MET A 91 -2.85 -18.19 -8.16
C MET A 91 -1.38 -18.06 -7.75
N ASN A 92 -1.00 -16.91 -7.20
CA ASN A 92 0.39 -16.48 -7.06
C ASN A 92 0.70 -15.98 -5.64
N ALA A 93 0.04 -16.54 -4.60
CA ALA A 93 0.25 -16.13 -3.20
C ALA A 93 1.74 -16.09 -2.78
N LYS A 94 2.56 -17.00 -3.32
CA LYS A 94 4.00 -17.07 -3.03
C LYS A 94 4.79 -15.91 -3.62
N ASP A 95 4.33 -15.32 -4.72
CA ASP A 95 4.99 -14.18 -5.34
C ASP A 95 4.75 -12.90 -4.50
N CYS A 96 3.60 -12.81 -3.84
CA CYS A 96 3.30 -11.73 -2.89
C CYS A 96 4.26 -11.75 -1.69
N ALA A 97 4.69 -12.95 -1.27
CA ALA A 97 5.60 -13.15 -0.13
C ALA A 97 7.02 -12.62 -0.37
N VAL A 98 7.34 -12.19 -1.59
CA VAL A 98 8.60 -11.51 -1.93
C VAL A 98 8.67 -10.13 -1.26
N CYS A 99 7.54 -9.42 -1.19
CA CYS A 99 7.46 -8.08 -0.59
C CYS A 99 6.57 -8.04 0.66
N HIS A 100 5.46 -8.79 0.70
CA HIS A 100 4.55 -8.86 1.83
C HIS A 100 4.89 -10.04 2.73
N SER A 101 5.50 -9.75 3.89
CA SER A 101 5.81 -10.77 4.89
C SER A 101 4.57 -11.13 5.72
N GLU A 102 4.40 -12.43 5.96
CA GLU A 102 3.46 -13.08 6.89
C GLU A 102 1.99 -13.28 6.42
N PRO A 103 1.41 -14.48 6.67
CA PRO A 103 -0.04 -14.73 6.54
C PRO A 103 -0.89 -13.70 7.30
N GLU A 104 -0.35 -13.15 8.39
CA GLU A 104 -0.99 -12.24 9.33
C GLU A 104 -1.45 -10.94 8.68
N PHE A 105 -0.70 -10.41 7.70
CA PHE A 105 -1.11 -9.23 6.95
C PHE A 105 -2.42 -9.49 6.18
N CYS A 106 -2.47 -10.59 5.43
CA CYS A 106 -3.64 -11.02 4.69
C CYS A 106 -4.81 -11.33 5.64
N ASN A 107 -4.53 -12.10 6.69
CA ASN A 107 -5.50 -12.58 7.65
C ASN A 107 -6.12 -11.47 8.48
N ALA A 108 -5.36 -10.45 8.87
CA ALA A 108 -5.87 -9.34 9.66
C ALA A 108 -6.97 -8.59 8.91
N CYS A 109 -6.69 -8.16 7.67
CA CYS A 109 -7.66 -7.47 6.85
C CYS A 109 -8.88 -8.36 6.53
N HIS A 110 -8.64 -9.62 6.15
CA HIS A 110 -9.72 -10.56 5.85
C HIS A 110 -10.61 -10.85 7.06
N ARG A 111 -10.02 -10.94 8.26
CA ARG A 111 -10.77 -11.11 9.52
C ARG A 111 -11.58 -9.87 9.85
N ASP A 112 -10.98 -8.68 9.77
CA ASP A 112 -11.63 -7.42 10.11
C ASP A 112 -12.81 -7.12 9.17
N ASN A 113 -12.72 -7.58 7.91
CA ASN A 113 -13.76 -7.43 6.90
C ASN A 113 -14.65 -8.68 6.72
N ASN A 114 -14.51 -9.70 7.56
CA ASN A 114 -15.28 -10.96 7.47
C ASN A 114 -15.23 -11.62 6.09
N VAL A 115 -14.09 -11.54 5.41
CA VAL A 115 -13.84 -12.18 4.12
C VAL A 115 -13.55 -13.65 4.35
N LEU A 116 -14.56 -14.48 4.09
CA LEU A 116 -14.45 -15.92 4.24
C LEU A 116 -14.22 -16.60 2.88
N PRO A 117 -13.38 -17.65 2.81
CA PRO A 117 -13.27 -18.47 1.62
C PRO A 117 -14.60 -19.11 1.23
N ARG A 118 -14.74 -19.48 -0.05
CA ARG A 118 -15.96 -20.14 -0.57
C ARG A 118 -16.31 -21.47 0.13
N SER A 119 -15.34 -22.08 0.83
CA SER A 119 -15.50 -23.28 1.64
C SER A 119 -16.34 -23.08 2.90
N HIS A 120 -16.50 -21.85 3.41
CA HIS A 120 -17.30 -21.54 4.60
C HIS A 120 -18.81 -21.50 4.28
N LYS A 121 -19.35 -22.62 3.81
CA LYS A 121 -20.77 -22.80 3.48
C LYS A 121 -21.33 -24.05 4.16
N ILE A 122 -22.63 -24.01 4.47
CA ILE A 122 -23.36 -25.15 5.02
C ILE A 122 -23.20 -26.36 4.09
N GLY A 123 -22.86 -27.51 4.65
CA GLY A 123 -22.69 -28.77 3.91
C GLY A 123 -21.34 -28.95 3.21
N TRP A 124 -20.36 -28.06 3.45
CA TRP A 124 -18.99 -28.22 2.95
C TRP A 124 -18.31 -29.46 3.56
N VAL A 125 -18.44 -29.62 4.87
CA VAL A 125 -18.10 -30.85 5.59
C VAL A 125 -19.35 -31.73 5.67
N ASN A 126 -19.19 -33.04 5.48
CA ASN A 126 -20.25 -34.00 5.78
C ASN A 126 -19.68 -35.20 6.54
N ASN A 127 -20.54 -35.85 7.33
CA ASN A 127 -20.17 -37.02 8.13
C ASN A 127 -20.60 -38.34 7.47
N PHE A 128 -20.74 -38.36 6.14
CA PHE A 128 -21.00 -39.61 5.44
C PHE A 128 -19.74 -40.49 5.51
N PRO A 129 -19.89 -41.81 5.77
CA PRO A 129 -18.75 -42.71 5.88
C PRO A 129 -17.85 -42.62 4.64
N ASN A 130 -16.56 -42.31 4.85
CA ASN A 130 -15.53 -42.21 3.82
C ASN A 130 -15.73 -41.13 2.74
N ASP A 131 -16.70 -40.22 2.88
CA ASP A 131 -16.90 -39.12 1.93
C ASP A 131 -16.20 -37.85 2.42
N GLY A 132 -16.59 -37.34 3.59
CA GLY A 132 -16.10 -36.08 4.13
C GLY A 132 -16.52 -34.84 3.31
N GLY A 133 -17.24 -35.03 2.20
CA GLY A 133 -17.76 -33.98 1.33
C GLY A 133 -16.69 -33.23 0.55
N ARG A 134 -17.01 -32.00 0.15
CA ARG A 134 -16.07 -31.12 -0.57
C ARG A 134 -14.84 -30.80 0.26
N HIS A 135 -14.99 -30.74 1.58
CA HIS A 135 -13.88 -30.61 2.52
C HIS A 135 -12.78 -31.64 2.26
N SER A 136 -13.12 -32.92 2.07
CA SER A 136 -12.11 -33.97 1.88
C SER A 136 -11.34 -33.85 0.55
N ILE A 137 -11.94 -33.22 -0.46
CA ILE A 137 -11.30 -32.98 -1.75
C ILE A 137 -10.40 -31.74 -1.66
N GLU A 138 -10.94 -30.64 -1.13
CA GLU A 138 -10.22 -29.37 -1.00
C GLU A 138 -9.04 -29.47 -0.04
N ALA A 139 -9.22 -30.10 1.14
CA ALA A 139 -8.14 -30.29 2.12
C ALA A 139 -7.03 -31.22 1.62
N ARG A 140 -7.33 -32.19 0.74
CA ARG A 140 -6.32 -33.04 0.10
C ARG A 140 -5.52 -32.30 -0.97
N ASN A 141 -6.16 -31.39 -1.69
CA ASN A 141 -5.51 -30.63 -2.76
C ASN A 141 -4.66 -29.49 -2.19
N ASP A 142 -5.16 -28.81 -1.15
CA ASP A 142 -4.48 -27.67 -0.54
C ASP A 142 -4.89 -27.50 0.94
N LEU A 143 -4.19 -28.22 1.82
CA LEU A 143 -4.31 -28.03 3.26
C LEU A 143 -3.81 -26.64 3.70
N GLY A 144 -2.85 -26.08 2.94
CA GLY A 144 -2.23 -24.77 3.17
C GLY A 144 -3.26 -23.63 3.19
N ALA A 145 -4.23 -23.66 2.28
CA ALA A 145 -5.33 -22.70 2.22
C ALA A 145 -6.23 -22.67 3.46
N CYS A 146 -6.21 -23.74 4.27
CA CYS A 146 -6.98 -23.83 5.50
C CYS A 146 -6.14 -23.37 6.69
N ILE A 147 -4.92 -23.92 6.83
CA ILE A 147 -4.02 -23.59 7.94
C ILE A 147 -3.50 -22.15 7.85
N SER A 148 -3.53 -21.51 6.68
CA SER A 148 -3.23 -20.08 6.56
C SER A 148 -4.03 -19.22 7.52
N CYS A 149 -5.30 -19.55 7.77
CA CYS A 149 -6.15 -18.90 8.76
C CYS A 149 -6.32 -19.73 10.05
N HIS A 150 -6.26 -21.05 9.95
CA HIS A 150 -6.59 -21.99 11.03
C HIS A 150 -5.38 -22.65 11.70
N ASP A 151 -4.19 -22.05 11.63
CA ASP A 151 -2.99 -22.60 12.26
C ASP A 151 -3.13 -22.71 13.78
N GLN A 152 -3.46 -21.60 14.43
CA GLN A 152 -3.50 -21.50 15.90
C GLN A 152 -4.63 -22.33 16.55
N ASN A 153 -5.69 -22.64 15.79
CA ASN A 153 -6.83 -23.42 16.27
C ASN A 153 -6.99 -24.77 15.55
N ALA A 154 -5.97 -25.23 14.82
CA ALA A 154 -5.98 -26.53 14.13
C ALA A 154 -6.30 -27.69 15.10
N GLN A 155 -5.85 -27.61 16.34
CA GLN A 155 -6.15 -28.59 17.40
C GLN A 155 -7.64 -28.66 17.76
N ILE A 156 -8.39 -27.58 17.56
CA ILE A 156 -9.83 -27.55 17.82
C ILE A 156 -10.59 -27.93 16.56
N ILE A 157 -10.18 -27.44 15.40
CA ILE A 157 -10.96 -27.58 14.16
C ILE A 157 -10.68 -28.92 13.46
N CYS A 158 -9.41 -29.30 13.33
CA CYS A 158 -9.00 -30.47 12.57
C CYS A 158 -9.00 -31.72 13.45
N GLN A 159 -8.39 -31.63 14.64
CA GLN A 159 -8.18 -32.80 15.48
C GLN A 159 -9.47 -33.35 16.11
N GLN A 160 -10.56 -32.56 16.18
CA GLN A 160 -11.86 -33.09 16.60
C GLN A 160 -12.36 -34.25 15.72
N CYS A 161 -11.98 -34.27 14.44
CA CYS A 161 -12.36 -35.32 13.49
C CYS A 161 -11.16 -36.17 13.02
N HIS A 162 -9.94 -35.62 13.04
CA HIS A 162 -8.72 -36.24 12.51
C HIS A 162 -7.65 -36.58 13.57
N GLY A 163 -7.88 -36.24 14.85
CA GLY A 163 -6.96 -36.50 15.94
C GLY A 163 -7.22 -37.86 16.57
N ASN A 164 -6.64 -38.90 15.97
CA ASN A 164 -6.49 -40.21 16.63
C ASN A 164 -5.23 -40.21 17.50
#